data_AF-A0A9E5TUG0-F1
#
_entry.id   AF-A0A9E5TUG0-F1
#
_cell.length_a   1.000
_cell.length_b   1.000
_cell.length_c   1.000
_cell.angle_alpha   90.00
_cell.angle_beta   90.00
_cell.angle_gamma   90.00
#
_symmetry.space_group_name_H-M   'P 1'
#
loop_
_entity.id
_entity.type
_entity.pdbx_description
1 polymer ?
#
loop_
_entity_poly.entity_id
_entity_poly.type
_entity_poly.pdbx_seq_one_letter_code
_entity_poly.pdbx_strand_id
1 'polypeptide(L)'
;PPDLFDKLKPEFVAPLVLYLCSQRCNESGMIFNAGMGYYNRAALVTGPGTVISDGSKVPAPEEIHVHWAAINELSGSREFPTATAALGFMMEALGPKKQERAPEADGRLTVPEVFARIPQAFQAEK
;
A
#
# COMPACT_ATOMS: atom_id res chain seq x y z
N PRO A 1 38.52 -7.55 12.35
CA PRO A 1 39.26 -8.82 12.20
C PRO A 1 39.69 -9.03 10.75
N PRO A 2 40.84 -9.67 10.47
CA PRO A 2 41.34 -9.90 9.11
C PRO A 2 40.32 -10.60 8.20
N ASP A 3 39.58 -11.57 8.74
CA ASP A 3 38.54 -12.33 8.02
C ASP A 3 37.37 -11.47 7.51
N LEU A 4 37.15 -10.30 8.12
CA LEU A 4 36.12 -9.36 7.68
C LEU A 4 36.58 -8.57 6.44
N PHE A 5 37.86 -8.20 6.40
CA PHE A 5 38.45 -7.51 5.25
C PHE A 5 38.48 -8.42 4.01
N ASP A 6 38.71 -9.72 4.20
CA ASP A 6 38.66 -10.68 3.10
C ASP A 6 37.28 -10.84 2.47
N LYS A 7 36.21 -10.51 3.21
CA LYS A 7 34.83 -10.53 2.73
C LYS A 7 34.36 -9.17 2.19
N LEU A 8 35.12 -8.10 2.40
CA LEU A 8 34.81 -6.75 1.93
C LEU A 8 35.34 -6.45 0.52
N LYS A 9 35.73 -7.49 -0.22
CA LYS A 9 36.30 -7.32 -1.55
C LYS A 9 35.21 -6.94 -2.58
N PRO A 10 35.49 -6.07 -3.55
CA PRO A 10 34.52 -5.64 -4.58
C PRO A 10 33.91 -6.80 -5.39
N GLU A 11 34.58 -7.94 -5.45
CA GLU A 11 34.17 -9.18 -6.11
C GLU A 11 32.88 -9.75 -5.50
N PHE A 12 32.53 -9.38 -4.26
CA PHE A 12 31.25 -9.73 -3.63
C PHE A 12 30.09 -8.80 -4.04
N VAL A 13 30.36 -7.79 -4.88
CA VAL A 13 29.34 -6.87 -5.42
C VAL A 13 29.20 -7.04 -6.94
N ALA A 14 30.31 -7.27 -7.63
CA ALA A 14 30.38 -7.35 -9.10
C ALA A 14 29.36 -8.32 -9.74
N PRO A 15 29.08 -9.52 -9.20
CA PRO A 15 28.11 -10.44 -9.80
C PRO A 15 26.68 -9.90 -9.83
N LEU A 16 26.25 -9.21 -8.76
CA LEU A 16 24.91 -8.60 -8.74
C LEU A 16 24.81 -7.50 -9.79
N VAL A 17 25.85 -6.66 -9.91
CA VAL A 17 25.89 -5.60 -10.93
C VAL A 17 25.82 -6.19 -12.34
N LEU A 18 26.62 -7.23 -12.62
CA LEU A 18 26.59 -7.92 -13.91
C LEU A 18 25.20 -8.52 -14.22
N TYR A 19 24.53 -9.10 -13.23
CA TYR A 19 23.18 -9.61 -13.40
C TYR A 19 22.18 -8.49 -13.72
N LEU A 20 22.19 -7.40 -12.94
CA LEU A 20 21.30 -6.25 -13.14
C LEU A 20 21.50 -5.57 -14.51
N CYS A 21 22.71 -5.60 -15.05
CA CYS A 21 23.02 -5.09 -16.39
C CYS A 21 22.78 -6.11 -17.53
N SER A 22 22.41 -7.35 -17.22
CA SER A 22 22.18 -8.39 -18.22
C SER A 22 20.79 -8.28 -18.84
N GLN A 23 20.65 -8.75 -20.08
CA GLN A 23 19.35 -8.85 -20.77
C GLN A 23 18.35 -9.78 -20.09
N ARG A 24 18.80 -10.60 -19.13
CA ARG A 24 17.94 -11.53 -18.38
C ARG A 24 17.30 -10.88 -17.15
N CYS A 25 17.76 -9.71 -16.74
CA CYS A 25 17.18 -8.99 -15.61
C CYS A 25 15.99 -8.16 -16.07
N ASN A 26 14.81 -8.47 -15.52
CA ASN A 26 13.57 -7.74 -15.77
C ASN A 26 13.26 -6.71 -14.67
N GLU A 27 14.14 -6.57 -13.67
CA GLU A 27 13.97 -5.63 -12.56
C GLU A 27 14.43 -4.23 -12.95
N SER A 28 13.69 -3.21 -12.52
CA SER A 28 14.04 -1.79 -12.72
C SER A 28 13.58 -0.95 -11.54
N GLY A 29 14.34 0.11 -11.22
CA GLY A 29 14.01 1.04 -10.12
C GLY A 29 14.13 0.45 -8.71
N MET A 30 14.73 -0.74 -8.57
CA MET A 30 14.91 -1.43 -7.29
C MET A 30 16.24 -1.05 -6.63
N ILE A 31 16.29 -1.15 -5.30
CA ILE A 31 17.49 -0.92 -4.50
C ILE A 31 17.92 -2.25 -3.88
N PHE A 32 19.21 -2.55 -3.93
CA PHE A 32 19.78 -3.77 -3.36
C PHE A 32 20.99 -3.45 -2.50
N ASN A 33 21.15 -4.17 -1.39
CA ASN A 33 22.42 -4.22 -0.68
C ASN A 33 23.19 -5.44 -1.17
N ALA A 34 24.51 -5.28 -1.32
CA ALA A 34 25.42 -6.33 -1.75
C ALA A 34 26.75 -6.18 -1.03
N GLY A 35 27.28 -7.27 -0.49
CA GLY A 35 28.61 -7.30 0.12
C GLY A 35 28.81 -8.53 1.00
N MET A 36 30.05 -8.98 1.18
CA MET A 36 30.37 -10.15 2.00
C MET A 36 29.65 -11.45 1.58
N GLY A 37 29.18 -11.52 0.33
CA GLY A 37 28.34 -12.62 -0.17
C GLY A 37 26.88 -12.57 0.28
N TYR A 38 26.45 -11.49 0.93
CA TYR A 38 25.07 -11.21 1.31
C TYR A 38 24.42 -10.27 0.30
N TYR A 39 23.19 -10.59 -0.09
CA TYR A 39 22.38 -9.80 -1.01
C TYR A 39 20.95 -9.74 -0.51
N ASN A 40 20.36 -8.56 -0.44
CA ASN A 40 18.93 -8.38 -0.19
C ASN A 40 18.39 -7.15 -0.90
N ARG A 41 17.07 -7.11 -1.09
CA ARG A 41 16.38 -5.93 -1.60
C ARG A 41 16.13 -4.97 -0.45
N ALA A 42 16.42 -3.69 -0.69
CA ALA A 42 15.99 -2.58 0.16
C ALA A 42 14.88 -1.81 -0.55
N ALA A 43 13.91 -1.31 0.20
CA ALA A 43 12.79 -0.57 -0.36
C ALA A 43 12.23 0.46 0.60
N LEU A 44 11.59 1.48 0.04
CA LEU A 44 10.78 2.43 0.78
C LEU A 44 9.37 1.87 0.91
N VAL A 45 8.88 1.81 2.14
CA VAL A 45 7.52 1.39 2.47
C VAL A 45 6.75 2.57 3.05
N THR A 46 5.43 2.53 2.92
CA THR A 46 4.51 3.47 3.56
C THR A 46 3.59 2.69 4.48
N GLY A 47 3.56 3.08 5.75
CA GLY A 47 2.67 2.51 6.76
C GLY A 47 1.19 2.84 6.51
N PRO A 48 0.26 2.19 7.23
CA PRO A 48 -1.18 2.41 7.05
C PRO A 48 -1.62 3.84 7.40
N GLY A 49 -0.91 4.52 8.30
CA GLY A 49 -1.24 5.87 8.75
C GLY A 49 -2.58 5.95 9.50
N THR A 50 -3.06 7.18 9.71
CA THR A 50 -4.36 7.43 10.33
C THR A 50 -4.93 8.78 9.88
N VAL A 51 -6.26 8.86 9.77
CA VAL A 51 -6.97 10.10 9.46
C VAL A 51 -7.24 10.85 10.77
N ILE A 52 -6.71 12.06 10.88
CA ILE A 52 -6.80 12.90 12.10
C ILE A 52 -7.83 14.02 11.95
N SER A 53 -8.17 14.39 10.72
CA SER A 53 -9.21 15.39 10.42
C SER A 53 -10.00 14.99 9.19
N ASP A 54 -11.26 15.41 9.14
CA ASP A 54 -12.18 15.27 8.01
C ASP A 54 -11.97 16.36 6.93
N GLY A 55 -10.93 17.19 7.09
CA GLY A 55 -10.60 18.28 6.18
C GLY A 55 -11.36 19.58 6.45
N SER A 56 -12.30 19.60 7.40
CA SER A 56 -13.03 20.82 7.79
C SER A 56 -12.23 21.72 8.73
N LYS A 57 -11.31 21.13 9.52
CA LYS A 57 -10.46 21.82 10.49
C LYS A 57 -9.02 21.36 10.37
N VAL A 58 -8.08 22.29 10.46
CA VAL A 58 -6.64 21.97 10.56
C VAL A 58 -6.35 21.37 11.94
N PRO A 59 -5.77 20.16 12.05
CA PRO A 59 -5.38 19.58 13.33
C PRO A 59 -4.35 20.46 14.06
N ALA A 60 -4.51 20.59 15.37
CA ALA A 60 -3.49 21.18 16.23
C ALA A 60 -2.29 20.20 16.38
N PRO A 61 -1.08 20.70 16.67
CA PRO A 61 0.09 19.85 16.89
C PRO A 61 -0.12 18.79 17.98
N GLU A 62 -0.89 19.12 19.02
CA GLU A 62 -1.23 18.21 20.11
C GLU A 62 -2.10 17.04 19.63
N GLU A 63 -3.02 17.29 18.68
CA GLU A 63 -3.86 16.25 18.08
C GLU A 63 -3.02 15.29 17.22
N ILE A 64 -1.99 15.80 16.53
CA ILE A 64 -1.00 14.96 15.83
C ILE A 64 -0.21 14.11 16.83
N HIS A 65 0.23 14.71 17.94
CA HIS A 65 1.04 14.01 18.93
C HIS A 65 0.27 12.85 19.60
N VAL A 66 -1.02 13.03 19.90
CA VAL A 66 -1.88 11.96 20.44
C VAL A 66 -1.93 10.75 19.50
N HIS A 67 -1.87 10.98 18.18
CA HIS A 67 -1.91 9.91 17.17
C HIS A 67 -0.53 9.48 16.67
N TRP A 68 0.55 9.92 17.31
CA TRP A 68 1.91 9.71 16.82
C TRP A 68 2.28 8.23 16.67
N ALA A 69 1.80 7.37 17.56
CA ALA A 69 2.02 5.92 17.45
C ALA A 69 1.41 5.34 16.17
N ALA A 70 0.17 5.72 15.83
CA ALA A 70 -0.50 5.25 14.61
C ALA A 70 0.12 5.83 13.34
N ILE A 71 0.63 7.07 13.39
CA ILE A 71 1.38 7.69 12.28
C ILE A 71 2.68 6.91 11.98
N ASN A 72 3.36 6.43 13.02
CA ASN A 72 4.64 5.70 12.89
C ASN A 72 4.49 4.18 12.75
N GLU A 73 3.28 3.65 12.71
CA GLU A 73 3.07 2.21 12.56
C GLU A 73 3.54 1.74 11.18
N LEU A 74 4.33 0.67 11.16
CA LEU A 74 4.86 0.06 9.94
C LEU A 74 4.34 -1.36 9.70
N SER A 75 3.58 -1.93 10.63
CA SER A 75 2.88 -3.19 10.46
C SER A 75 1.83 -3.05 9.36
N GLY A 76 1.92 -3.89 8.34
CA GLY A 76 1.07 -3.79 7.15
C GLY A 76 1.49 -2.68 6.16
N SER A 77 2.71 -2.14 6.30
CA SER A 77 3.27 -1.22 5.31
C SER A 77 3.31 -1.84 3.93
N ARG A 78 3.19 -0.98 2.92
CA ARG A 78 3.21 -1.37 1.51
C ARG A 78 4.22 -0.54 0.76
N GLU A 79 4.77 -1.13 -0.29
CA GLU A 79 5.60 -0.41 -1.23
C GLU A 79 4.75 0.15 -2.35
N PHE A 80 5.11 1.33 -2.83
CA PHE A 80 4.44 1.98 -3.94
C PHE A 80 5.42 2.25 -5.08
N PRO A 81 5.17 1.72 -6.30
CA PRO A 81 6.07 1.90 -7.42
C PRO A 81 6.06 3.34 -7.98
N THR A 82 5.02 4.12 -7.67
CA THR A 82 4.86 5.50 -8.13
C THR A 82 4.25 6.39 -7.06
N ALA A 83 4.53 7.70 -7.15
CA ALA A 83 3.90 8.70 -6.29
C ALA A 83 2.37 8.73 -6.44
N THR A 84 1.85 8.47 -7.64
CA THR A 84 0.41 8.41 -7.90
C THR A 84 -0.26 7.23 -7.20
N ALA A 85 0.40 6.07 -7.11
CA ALA A 85 -0.10 4.92 -6.37
C ALA A 85 -0.13 5.20 -4.86
N ALA A 86 0.93 5.83 -4.32
CA ALA A 86 0.98 6.25 -2.92
C ALA A 86 -0.11 7.28 -2.58
N LEU A 87 -0.35 8.25 -3.47
CA LEU A 87 -1.44 9.23 -3.31
C LEU A 87 -2.82 8.56 -3.36
N GLY A 88 -3.01 7.59 -4.26
CA GLY A 88 -4.24 6.79 -4.34
C GLY A 88 -4.58 6.11 -3.02
N PHE A 89 -3.59 5.45 -2.40
CA PHE A 89 -3.74 4.82 -1.08
C PHE A 89 -4.15 5.82 0.01
N MET A 90 -3.57 7.02 0.02
CA MET A 90 -3.96 8.08 0.96
C MET A 90 -5.41 8.54 0.74
N MET A 91 -5.85 8.68 -0.51
CA MET A 91 -7.22 9.07 -0.84
C MET A 91 -8.24 7.98 -0.45
N GLU A 92 -7.90 6.71 -0.61
CA GLU A 92 -8.75 5.60 -0.14
C GLU A 92 -8.96 5.64 1.38
N ALA A 93 -7.93 5.97 2.15
CA ALA A 93 -8.03 6.12 3.60
C ALA A 93 -8.94 7.29 4.03
N LEU A 94 -9.05 8.33 3.19
CA LEU A 94 -9.94 9.48 3.39
C LEU A 94 -11.37 9.25 2.88
N GLY A 95 -11.60 8.16 2.14
CA GLY A 95 -12.94 7.76 1.71
C GLY A 95 -13.86 7.49 2.91
N PRO A 96 -15.18 7.45 2.70
CA PRO A 96 -16.11 7.10 3.76
C PRO A 96 -15.71 5.75 4.35
N LYS A 97 -15.36 5.71 5.64
CA LYS A 97 -15.05 4.46 6.34
C LYS A 97 -16.24 3.55 6.08
N LYS A 98 -16.00 2.43 5.38
CA LYS A 98 -16.95 1.32 5.37
C LYS A 98 -16.98 0.85 6.81
N GLN A 99 -17.90 1.39 7.61
CA GLN A 99 -18.31 0.75 8.84
C GLN A 99 -18.56 -0.69 8.43
N GLU A 100 -17.81 -1.61 9.03
CA GLU A 100 -18.28 -2.98 9.16
C GLU A 100 -19.58 -2.87 9.92
N ARG A 101 -20.65 -2.68 9.15
CA ARG A 101 -22.02 -2.84 9.59
C ARG A 101 -22.02 -4.27 10.10
N ALA A 102 -22.17 -4.45 11.41
CA ALA A 102 -22.71 -5.69 11.96
C ALA A 102 -23.86 -6.12 11.04
N PRO A 103 -24.03 -7.42 10.73
CA PRO A 103 -24.94 -7.84 9.68
C PRO A 103 -26.36 -7.41 10.04
N GLU A 104 -26.75 -6.22 9.59
CA GLU A 104 -28.12 -5.76 9.59
C GLU A 104 -28.74 -6.53 8.44
N ALA A 105 -29.50 -7.54 8.83
CA ALA A 105 -30.52 -8.13 7.99
C ALA A 105 -31.46 -7.00 7.56
N ASP A 106 -31.15 -6.35 6.43
CA ASP A 106 -32.07 -5.43 5.78
C ASP A 106 -32.25 -5.89 4.33
N GLY A 107 -33.45 -6.40 4.08
CA GLY A 107 -33.83 -6.93 2.80
C GLY A 107 -33.94 -5.82 1.76
N ARG A 108 -33.35 -6.10 0.59
CA ARG A 108 -33.64 -5.56 -0.76
C ARG A 108 -32.68 -4.49 -1.26
N LEU A 109 -31.81 -4.92 -2.16
CA LEU A 109 -31.79 -4.52 -3.58
C LEU A 109 -30.61 -5.21 -4.25
N THR A 110 -30.65 -6.54 -4.30
CA THR A 110 -29.67 -7.27 -5.09
C THR A 110 -30.04 -7.17 -6.58
N VAL A 111 -29.02 -7.12 -7.45
CA VAL A 111 -29.23 -7.07 -8.91
C VAL A 111 -30.20 -8.17 -9.39
N PRO A 112 -30.10 -9.44 -8.92
CA PRO A 112 -31.06 -10.48 -9.28
C PRO A 112 -32.52 -10.15 -8.89
N GLU A 113 -32.75 -9.58 -7.70
CA GLU A 113 -34.09 -9.20 -7.24
C GLU A 113 -34.68 -8.03 -8.03
N VAL A 114 -33.84 -7.12 -8.51
CA VAL A 114 -34.27 -6.04 -9.41
C VAL A 114 -34.78 -6.63 -10.72
N PHE A 115 -34.02 -7.54 -11.35
CA PHE A 115 -34.43 -8.19 -12.59
C PHE A 115 -35.72 -9.00 -12.45
N ALA A 116 -35.92 -9.68 -11.32
CA ALA A 116 -37.15 -10.41 -11.05
C ALA A 116 -38.40 -9.52 -10.93
N ARG A 117 -38.24 -8.23 -10.59
CA ARG A 117 -39.36 -7.28 -10.41
C ARG A 117 -39.69 -6.44 -11.65
N ILE A 118 -38.85 -6.48 -12.68
CA ILE A 118 -39.06 -5.73 -13.94
C ILE A 118 -40.45 -5.98 -14.57
N PRO A 119 -40.99 -7.22 -14.62
CA PRO A 119 -42.32 -7.46 -15.21
C PRO A 119 -43.46 -6.76 -14.46
N GLN A 120 -43.26 -6.48 -13.16
CA GLN A 120 -44.28 -5.87 -12.29
C GLN A 120 -44.29 -4.33 -12.41
N ALA A 121 -43.19 -3.75 -12.91
CA ALA A 121 -43.05 -2.31 -13.14
C ALA A 121 -43.43 -1.88 -14.57
N PHE A 122 -43.78 -2.83 -15.44
CA PHE A 122 -44.17 -2.57 -16.82
C PHE A 122 -45.59 -1.97 -16.88
N GLN A 123 -45.70 -0.73 -17.36
CA GLN A 123 -46.98 -0.05 -17.59
C GLN A 123 -47.25 -0.06 -19.09
N ALA A 124 -48.09 -0.99 -19.56
CA ALA A 124 -48.36 -1.20 -20.98
C ALA A 124 -49.18 -0.08 -21.66
N GLU A 125 -49.84 0.78 -20.88
CA GLU A 125 -50.79 1.78 -21.38
C GLU A 125 -50.30 3.24 -21.24
N LYS A 126 -48.99 3.47 -21.32
CA LYS A 126 -48.40 4.80 -21.49
C LYS A 126 -47.48 4.85 -22.69
#